data_AF-A0AAE7UT60-F1
#
_entry.id   AF-A0AAE7UT60-F1
#
_cell.length_a   1.000
_cell.length_b   1.000
_cell.length_c   1.000
_cell.angle_alpha   90.00
_cell.angle_beta   90.00
_cell.angle_gamma   90.00
#
_symmetry.space_group_name_H-M   'P 1'
#
loop_
_entity.id
_entity.type
_entity.pdbx_description
1 polymer ?
#
loop_
_entity_poly.entity_id
_entity_poly.type
_entity_poly.pdbx_seq_one_letter_code
_entity_poly.pdbx_strand_id
1 'polypeptide(L)' 'MRLPTLSRQDFDVLVSRTNLNMPPEQIADIYEVFGEVEAILARVRRDFPITQGPAMLFAPEVERE' A
#
# COMPACT_ATOMS: atom_id res chain seq x y z
N MET A 1 10.73 2.59 15.42
CA MET A 1 10.14 2.85 14.10
C MET A 1 11.24 2.88 13.08
N ARG A 2 11.08 2.12 12.00
CA ARG A 2 11.96 2.17 10.83
C ARG A 2 11.67 3.44 10.04
N LEU A 3 12.71 4.17 9.66
CA LEU A 3 12.54 5.36 8.82
C LEU A 3 12.07 4.95 7.42
N PRO A 4 11.08 5.66 6.84
CA PRO A 4 10.71 5.51 5.44
C PRO A 4 11.91 5.69 4.51
N THR A 5 11.97 4.88 3.45
CA THR A 5 12.96 5.04 2.37
C THR A 5 12.61 6.20 1.44
N LEU A 6 11.32 6.51 1.34
CA LEU A 6 10.79 7.62 0.58
C LEU A 6 10.86 8.92 1.40
N SER A 7 11.20 10.04 0.77
CA SER A 7 11.22 11.34 1.47
C SER A 7 9.81 11.80 1.82
N ARG A 8 9.67 12.71 2.80
CA ARG A 8 8.37 13.28 3.16
C ARG A 8 7.71 13.99 1.98
N GLN A 9 8.49 14.71 1.18
CA GLN A 9 7.99 15.42 0.00
C GLN A 9 7.43 14.45 -1.05
N ASP A 10 8.13 13.35 -1.32
CA ASP A 10 7.65 12.33 -2.25
C ASP A 10 6.38 11.65 -1.72
N PHE A 11 6.29 11.48 -0.39
CA PHE A 11 5.12 10.88 0.24
C PHE A 11 3.89 11.77 0.09
N ASP A 12 4.05 13.08 0.30
CA ASP A 12 2.98 14.06 0.10
C ASP A 12 2.51 14.06 -1.37
N VAL A 13 3.42 13.90 -2.33
CA VAL A 13 3.06 13.73 -3.75
C VAL A 13 2.22 12.47 -3.97
N LEU A 14 2.56 11.34 -3.33
CA LEU A 14 1.75 10.12 -3.42
C LEU A 14 0.35 10.32 -2.84
N VAL A 15 0.26 10.96 -1.66
CA VAL A 15 -1.03 11.23 -1.01
C VAL A 15 -1.89 12.16 -1.88
N SER A 16 -1.31 13.19 -2.50
CA SER A 16 -2.05 14.11 -3.38
C SER A 16 -2.65 13.44 -4.63
N ARG A 17 -2.12 12.29 -5.04
CA ARG A 17 -2.65 11.50 -6.17
C ARG A 17 -3.81 10.59 -5.75
N THR A 18 -4.03 10.43 -4.45
CA THR A 18 -5.18 9.72 -3.93
C THR A 18 -6.37 10.65 -3.83
N ASN A 19 -7.58 10.11 -3.91
CA ASN A 19 -8.80 10.88 -3.66
C ASN A 19 -9.15 10.92 -2.16
N LEU A 20 -8.15 10.74 -1.29
CA LEU A 20 -8.33 10.70 0.16
C LEU A 20 -8.30 12.11 0.71
N ASN A 21 -9.39 12.51 1.34
CA ASN A 21 -9.48 13.80 2.02
C ASN A 21 -9.00 13.61 3.47
N MET A 22 -7.70 13.80 3.70
CA MET A 22 -7.07 13.64 5.01
C MET A 22 -6.46 14.97 5.47
N PRO A 23 -6.63 15.34 6.75
CA PRO A 23 -5.99 16.53 7.29
C PRO A 23 -4.47 16.31 7.45
N PRO A 24 -3.66 17.38 7.46
CA PRO A 24 -2.20 17.30 7.44
C PRO A 24 -1.58 16.49 8.58
N GLU A 25 -2.20 16.51 9.76
CA GLU A 25 -1.78 15.73 10.93
C GLU A 25 -1.89 14.22 10.66
N GLN A 26 -2.96 13.75 10.04
CA GLN A 26 -3.12 12.34 9.70
C GLN A 26 -2.09 11.89 8.66
N ILE A 27 -1.76 12.76 7.70
CA ILE A 27 -0.72 12.48 6.71
C ILE A 27 0.64 12.30 7.41
N ALA A 28 0.93 13.13 8.42
CA ALA A 28 2.14 13.00 9.21
C ALA A 28 2.19 11.69 10.00
N ASP A 29 1.10 11.34 10.68
CA ASP A 29 1.01 10.09 11.44
C ASP A 29 1.21 8.86 10.55
N ILE A 30 0.61 8.87 9.34
CA ILE A 30 0.78 7.78 8.37
C ILE A 30 2.22 7.71 7.88
N TYR A 31 2.86 8.86 7.63
CA TYR A 31 4.26 8.89 7.20
C TYR A 31 5.20 8.29 8.27
N GLU A 32 4.95 8.56 9.55
CA GLU A 32 5.76 8.00 10.66
C GLU A 32 5.74 6.47 10.69
N VAL A 33 4.61 5.85 10.37
CA VAL A 33 4.47 4.38 10.33
C VAL A 33 4.81 3.78 8.95
N PHE A 34 4.99 4.60 7.92
CA PHE A 34 5.16 4.12 6.54
C PHE A 34 6.40 3.23 6.35
N GLY A 35 7.48 3.49 7.08
CA GLY A 35 8.69 2.66 7.02
C GLY A 35 8.48 1.22 7.52
N GLU A 36 7.50 0.99 8.41
CA GLU A 36 7.11 -0.36 8.84
C GLU A 36 6.34 -1.09 7.72
N VAL A 37 5.51 -0.37 6.98
CA VAL A 37 4.80 -0.91 5.80
C VAL A 37 5.79 -1.32 4.72
N GLU A 38 6.78 -0.48 4.43
CA GLU A 38 7.86 -0.81 3.49
C GLU A 38 8.65 -2.05 3.92
N ALA A 39 8.92 -2.20 5.23
CA ALA A 39 9.60 -3.38 5.76
C ALA A 39 8.81 -4.67 5.57
N ILE A 40 7.48 -4.62 5.79
CA ILE A 40 6.59 -5.76 5.56
C ILE A 40 6.53 -6.09 4.07
N LEU A 41 6.40 -5.10 3.20
CA LEU A 41 6.39 -5.29 1.75
C LEU A 41 7.69 -5.93 1.26
N ALA A 42 8.85 -5.50 1.77
CA ALA A 42 10.13 -6.10 1.43
C ALA A 42 10.22 -7.57 1.87
N ARG A 43 9.61 -7.94 3.01
CA ARG A 43 9.53 -9.32 3.47
C ARG A 43 8.63 -10.19 2.58
N VAL A 44 7.49 -9.65 2.14
CA VAL A 44 6.52 -10.35 1.28
C VAL A 44 7.02 -10.50 -0.15
N ARG A 45 7.71 -9.49 -0.69
CA ARG A 45 8.27 -9.48 -2.06
C ARG A 45 9.55 -10.29 -2.21
N ARG A 46 10.15 -10.77 -1.12
CA ARG A 46 11.28 -11.70 -1.19
C ARG A 46 10.81 -12.91 -1.99
N ASP A 47 11.61 -13.38 -2.96
CA ASP A 47 11.25 -14.43 -3.93
C ASP A 47 10.71 -15.70 -3.27
N PHE A 48 9.44 -15.69 -2.89
CA PHE A 48 8.66 -16.88 -2.65
C PHE A 48 8.18 -17.30 -4.02
N PRO A 49 8.41 -18.56 -4.44
CA PRO A 49 7.79 -19.04 -5.66
C PRO A 49 6.29 -18.83 -5.50
N ILE A 50 5.68 -18.04 -6.40
CA ILE A 50 4.24 -17.75 -6.45
C ILE A 50 3.55 -19.07 -6.79
N THR A 51 3.44 -19.93 -5.80
CA THR A 51 2.92 -21.31 -5.89
C THR A 51 1.44 -21.32 -5.58
N GLN A 52 0.91 -20.24 -4.99
CA GLN A 52 -0.49 -20.08 -4.69
C GLN A 52 -1.00 -18.88 -5.50
N GLY A 53 -2.05 -19.11 -6.28
CA GLY A 53 -2.80 -18.05 -6.93
C GLY A 53 -3.43 -17.10 -5.89
N PRO A 54 -4.10 -16.03 -6.35
CA PRO A 54 -4.81 -15.11 -5.46
C PRO A 54 -5.74 -15.88 -4.52
N ALA A 55 -5.81 -15.46 -3.24
CA ALA A 55 -6.71 -16.09 -2.26
C ALA A 55 -8.19 -16.05 -2.69
N MET A 56 -8.55 -15.11 -3.56
CA MET A 56 -9.86 -14.98 -4.15
C MET A 56 -9.71 -14.64 -5.63
N LEU A 57 -10.40 -15.39 -6.48
CA LEU A 57 -10.54 -15.09 -7.91
C LEU A 57 -11.88 -14.41 -8.12
N PHE A 58 -11.90 -13.32 -8.89
CA PHE A 58 -13.14 -12.68 -9.31
C PHE A 58 -13.87 -13.60 -10.31
N ALA A 59 -15.10 -13.98 -9.98
CA ALA A 59 -15.98 -14.77 -10.85
C ALA A 59 -17.23 -13.94 -11.15
N PRO A 60 -17.29 -13.21 -12.29
CA PRO A 60 -18.47 -12.44 -12.64
C PRO A 60 -19.63 -13.39 -12.94
N GLU A 61 -20.78 -13.19 -12.30
CA GLU A 61 -22.02 -13.83 -12.70
C GLU A 61 -22.49 -13.19 -14.00
N VAL A 62 -22.52 -13.97 -15.08
CA VAL A 62 -23.11 -13.53 -16.35
C VAL A 62 -24.61 -13.72 -16.23
N GLU A 63 -25.34 -12.64 -15.94
CA GLU A 63 -26.80 -12.63 -16.12
C GLU A 63 -27.09 -12.90 -17.60
N ARG A 64 -27.70 -14.05 -17.89
CA ARG A 64 -28.25 -14.33 -19.23
C ARG A 64 -29.64 -13.70 -19.28
N GLU A 65 -29.78 -12.64 -20.06
CA GLU A 65 -31.07 -12.11 -20.51
C GLU A 65 -31.86 -13.15 -21.32
#